data_AF-A0A1Z8MGN4-F1
#
_entry.id   AF-A0A1Z8MGN4-F1
#
_cell.length_a   1.000
_cell.length_b   1.000
_cell.length_c   1.000
_cell.angle_alpha   90.00
_cell.angle_beta   90.00
_cell.angle_gamma   90.00
#
_symmetry.space_group_name_H-M   'P 1'
#
loop_
_entity.id
_entity.type
_entity.pdbx_description
1 polymer ?
#
loop_
_entity_poly.entity_id
_entity_poly.type
_entity_poly.pdbx_seq_one_letter_code
_entity_poly.pdbx_strand_id
1 'polypeptide(L)'
;MVNNITPAMPGPMLSIANADMKSGKNMEEMGSEFESVFLSMMIKEMRQTLETGFFGEEGSDSFGGMFDLFIGKHMAETSPLGVGDLMLQQYEKHQSNSHAFTSAGLPEQTQDQPSGDQASPSRVTTRV
;
A
#
# COMPACT_ATOMS: atom_id res chain seq x y z
N MET A 1 17.19 -13.19 6.57
CA MET A 1 16.53 -12.88 5.29
C MET A 1 15.11 -12.46 5.63
N VAL A 2 14.79 -11.17 5.47
CA VAL A 2 13.43 -10.65 5.71
C VAL A 2 12.73 -10.66 4.36
N ASN A 3 11.71 -11.49 4.20
CA ASN A 3 10.94 -11.56 2.96
C ASN A 3 9.98 -10.38 2.91
N ASN A 4 10.22 -9.46 1.97
CA ASN A 4 9.29 -8.40 1.59
C ASN A 4 8.09 -9.01 0.86
N ILE A 5 7.03 -9.33 1.61
CA ILE A 5 5.73 -9.68 1.05
C ILE A 5 5.05 -8.36 0.70
N THR A 6 5.27 -7.87 -0.51
CA THR A 6 4.48 -6.76 -1.05
C THR A 6 3.11 -7.36 -1.41
N PRO A 7 2.00 -6.98 -0.76
CA PRO A 7 0.68 -7.44 -1.19
C PRO A 7 0.43 -6.90 -2.60
N ALA A 8 0.24 -7.81 -3.55
CA ALA A 8 -0.15 -7.47 -4.90
C ALA A 8 -1.59 -6.94 -4.85
N MET A 9 -1.74 -5.62 -5.02
CA MET A 9 -3.03 -4.93 -5.02
C MET A 9 -3.83 -5.39 -6.25
N PRO A 10 -5.10 -5.83 -6.11
CA PRO A 10 -5.91 -6.27 -7.24
C PRO A 10 -6.20 -5.12 -8.21
N GLY A 11 -6.32 -5.43 -9.50
CA GLY A 11 -6.44 -4.49 -10.63
C GLY A 11 -7.35 -3.26 -10.46
N PRO A 12 -8.56 -3.33 -9.86
CA PRO A 12 -9.37 -2.13 -9.61
C PRO A 12 -8.69 -1.13 -8.68
N MET A 13 -7.85 -1.59 -7.75
CA MET A 13 -7.10 -0.75 -6.82
C MET A 13 -5.96 0.02 -7.51
N LEU A 14 -5.37 -0.54 -8.58
CA LEU A 14 -4.32 0.12 -9.37
C LEU A 14 -4.87 1.31 -10.17
N SER A 15 -6.13 1.23 -10.60
CA SER A 15 -6.81 2.33 -11.30
C SER A 15 -7.18 3.48 -10.34
N ILE A 16 -7.50 3.16 -9.08
CA ILE A 16 -7.81 4.15 -8.05
C ILE A 16 -6.52 4.80 -7.52
N ALA A 17 -5.39 4.08 -7.50
CA ALA A 17 -4.08 4.63 -7.11
C ALA A 17 -3.56 5.75 -8.04
N ASN A 18 -4.03 5.81 -9.29
CA ASN A 18 -3.66 6.87 -10.25
C ASN A 18 -4.63 8.06 -10.25
N ALA A 19 -5.83 7.90 -9.68
CA ALA A 19 -6.73 9.02 -9.44
C ALA A 19 -6.31 9.65 -8.11
N ASP A 20 -6.06 10.96 -8.09
CA ASP A 20 -5.86 11.72 -6.86
C ASP A 20 -6.95 11.33 -5.84
N MET A 21 -6.58 10.52 -4.84
CA MET A 21 -7.44 10.04 -3.73
C MET A 21 -7.72 11.18 -2.75
N LYS A 22 -8.06 12.37 -3.24
CA LYS A 22 -8.16 13.60 -2.44
C LYS A 22 -9.57 13.86 -1.92
N SER A 23 -10.52 12.99 -2.23
CA SER A 23 -11.90 13.10 -1.78
C SER A 23 -12.17 12.04 -0.73
N GLY A 24 -12.51 12.43 0.51
CA GLY A 24 -12.79 11.49 1.61
C GLY A 24 -13.90 10.48 1.27
N LYS A 25 -14.81 10.83 0.35
CA LYS A 25 -15.80 9.91 -0.21
C LYS A 25 -15.18 8.72 -0.98
N ASN A 26 -14.05 8.95 -1.66
CA ASN A 26 -13.34 7.89 -2.38
C ASN A 26 -12.58 6.97 -1.42
N MET A 27 -12.16 7.49 -0.25
CA MET A 27 -11.51 6.69 0.78
C MET A 27 -12.50 5.74 1.44
N GLU A 28 -13.66 6.24 1.88
CA GLU A 28 -14.71 5.40 2.49
C GLU A 28 -15.16 4.26 1.56
N GLU A 29 -15.37 4.59 0.28
CA GLU A 29 -15.66 3.59 -0.76
C GLU A 29 -14.52 2.58 -0.91
N MET A 30 -13.27 3.03 -0.89
CA MET A 30 -12.10 2.15 -0.93
C MET A 30 -11.99 1.24 0.29
N GLY A 31 -12.35 1.72 1.48
CA GLY A 31 -12.41 0.92 2.70
C GLY A 31 -13.45 -0.19 2.61
N SER A 32 -14.64 0.13 2.11
CA SER A 32 -15.72 -0.82 1.87
C SER A 32 -15.34 -1.89 0.82
N GLU A 33 -14.69 -1.48 -0.27
CA GLU A 33 -14.22 -2.42 -1.31
C GLU A 33 -13.11 -3.33 -0.79
N PHE A 34 -12.18 -2.80 0.03
CA PHE A 34 -11.17 -3.62 0.69
C PHE A 34 -11.80 -4.65 1.62
N GLU A 35 -12.76 -4.23 2.45
CA GLU A 35 -13.44 -5.14 3.38
C GLU A 35 -14.26 -6.21 2.64
N SER A 36 -14.89 -5.86 1.52
CA SER A 36 -15.61 -6.80 0.65
C SER A 36 -14.70 -7.93 0.15
N VAL A 37 -13.49 -7.59 -0.32
CA VAL A 37 -12.51 -8.59 -0.77
C VAL A 37 -12.00 -9.42 0.41
N PHE A 38 -11.70 -8.79 1.53
CA PHE A 38 -11.24 -9.48 2.74
C PHE A 38 -12.27 -10.51 3.23
N LEU A 39 -13.53 -10.12 3.34
CA LEU A 39 -14.62 -11.01 3.73
C LEU A 39 -14.83 -12.12 2.72
N SER A 40 -14.77 -11.83 1.42
CA SER A 40 -14.85 -12.84 0.36
C SER A 40 -13.76 -13.90 0.52
N MET A 41 -12.52 -13.49 0.85
CA MET A 41 -11.42 -14.42 1.13
C MET A 41 -11.67 -15.25 2.40
N MET A 42 -12.19 -14.65 3.47
CA MET A 42 -12.52 -15.40 4.68
C MET A 42 -13.63 -16.44 4.45
N ILE A 43 -14.67 -16.08 3.70
CA ILE A 43 -15.76 -16.99 3.33
C ILE A 43 -15.25 -18.12 2.45
N LYS A 44 -14.34 -17.82 1.52
CA LYS A 44 -13.65 -18.83 0.72
C LYS A 44 -12.90 -19.83 1.60
N GLU A 45 -12.08 -19.37 2.54
CA GLU A 45 -11.36 -20.26 3.45
C GLU A 45 -12.33 -21.09 4.29
N MET A 46 -13.40 -20.48 4.82
CA MET A 46 -14.46 -21.22 5.53
C MET A 46 -15.09 -22.30 4.65
N ARG A 47 -15.40 -22.01 3.38
CA ARG A 47 -15.92 -23.02 2.44
C ARG A 47 -14.90 -24.13 2.19
N GLN A 48 -13.61 -23.78 2.05
CA GLN A 48 -12.54 -24.76 1.82
C GLN A 48 -12.32 -25.69 3.03
N THR A 49 -12.67 -25.27 4.25
CA THR A 49 -12.64 -26.17 5.42
C THR A 49 -13.75 -27.22 5.42
N LEU A 50 -14.75 -27.11 4.55
CA LEU A 50 -15.82 -28.10 4.45
C LEU A 50 -15.32 -29.32 3.64
N GLU A 51 -15.17 -30.46 4.32
CA GLU A 51 -14.64 -31.72 3.74
C GLU A 51 -15.44 -32.23 2.53
N THR A 52 -16.73 -31.91 2.47
CA THR A 52 -17.59 -32.14 1.31
C THR A 52 -17.81 -30.78 0.67
N GLY A 53 -17.23 -30.56 -0.51
CA GLY A 53 -17.38 -29.28 -1.22
C GLY A 53 -18.84 -28.85 -1.24
N PHE A 54 -19.13 -27.65 -0.72
CA PHE A 54 -20.48 -27.13 -0.53
C PHE A 54 -21.34 -27.13 -1.82
N PHE A 55 -20.69 -27.19 -2.99
CA PHE A 55 -21.32 -27.21 -4.31
C PHE A 55 -20.99 -28.46 -5.16
N GLY A 56 -20.49 -29.55 -4.56
CA GLY A 56 -20.13 -30.79 -5.26
C GLY A 56 -18.72 -30.80 -5.88
N GLU A 57 -18.36 -31.84 -6.64
CA GLU A 57 -17.01 -32.01 -7.20
C GLU A 57 -16.80 -31.36 -8.59
N GLU A 58 -17.82 -31.28 -9.46
CA GLU A 58 -17.68 -30.69 -10.80
C GLU A 58 -18.37 -29.31 -10.89
N GLY A 59 -17.59 -28.25 -11.14
CA GLY A 59 -18.09 -26.88 -11.34
C GLY A 59 -18.33 -26.07 -10.06
N SER A 60 -18.05 -26.65 -8.89
CA SER A 60 -18.26 -26.02 -7.58
C SER A 60 -17.41 -24.79 -7.32
N ASP A 61 -16.23 -24.70 -7.93
CA ASP A 61 -15.28 -23.62 -7.64
C ASP A 61 -15.70 -22.28 -8.25
N SER A 62 -16.29 -22.28 -9.45
CA SER A 62 -16.81 -21.06 -10.09
C SER A 62 -18.04 -20.52 -9.36
N PHE A 63 -18.98 -21.41 -9.03
CA PHE A 63 -20.16 -21.02 -8.25
C PHE A 63 -19.78 -20.62 -6.82
N GLY A 64 -18.81 -21.32 -6.24
CA GLY A 64 -18.20 -20.97 -4.95
C GLY A 64 -17.56 -19.60 -4.95
N GLY A 65 -16.73 -19.28 -5.95
CA GLY A 65 -16.12 -17.96 -6.07
C GLY A 65 -17.16 -16.84 -6.21
N MET A 66 -18.24 -17.07 -6.97
CA MET A 66 -19.35 -16.10 -7.07
C MET A 66 -20.11 -15.96 -5.75
N PHE A 67 -20.34 -17.06 -5.05
CA PHE A 67 -20.98 -17.07 -3.74
C PHE A 67 -20.15 -16.27 -2.72
N ASP A 68 -18.84 -16.53 -2.63
CA ASP A 68 -17.95 -15.82 -1.72
C ASP A 68 -17.96 -14.32 -1.99
N LEU A 69 -17.90 -13.94 -3.27
CA LEU A 69 -17.89 -12.53 -3.68
C LEU A 69 -19.20 -11.83 -3.32
N PHE A 70 -20.34 -12.48 -3.56
CA PHE A 70 -21.65 -11.89 -3.27
C PHE A 70 -21.88 -11.77 -1.75
N ILE A 71 -21.57 -12.81 -0.99
CA ILE A 71 -21.73 -12.79 0.47
C ILE A 71 -20.72 -11.84 1.10
N GLY A 72 -19.46 -11.83 0.64
CA GLY A 72 -18.43 -10.92 1.14
C GLY A 72 -18.81 -9.46 0.92
N LYS A 73 -19.29 -9.10 -0.27
CA LYS A 73 -19.83 -7.76 -0.56
C LYS A 73 -21.04 -7.43 0.31
N HIS A 74 -22.00 -8.35 0.40
CA HIS A 74 -23.21 -8.13 1.19
C HIS A 74 -22.90 -7.94 2.69
N MET A 75 -21.93 -8.68 3.23
CA MET A 75 -21.50 -8.55 4.62
C MET A 75 -20.75 -7.24 4.86
N ALA A 76 -19.91 -6.78 3.93
CA ALA A 76 -19.27 -5.47 4.03
C ALA A 76 -20.30 -4.34 4.04
N GLU A 77 -21.37 -4.43 3.24
CA GLU A 77 -22.42 -3.42 3.18
C GLU A 77 -23.36 -3.43 4.40
N THR A 78 -23.70 -4.61 4.91
CA THR A 78 -24.75 -4.76 5.95
C THR A 78 -24.21 -4.81 7.37
N SER A 79 -23.01 -5.36 7.56
CA SER A 79 -22.41 -5.55 8.88
C SER A 79 -20.90 -5.39 8.79
N PRO A 80 -20.42 -4.15 8.51
CA PRO A 80 -19.00 -3.89 8.39
C PRO A 80 -18.26 -4.23 9.69
N LEU A 81 -17.08 -4.84 9.54
CA LEU A 81 -16.22 -5.22 10.67
C LEU A 81 -15.30 -4.06 11.09
N GLY A 82 -15.23 -3.01 10.27
CA GLY A 82 -14.39 -1.83 10.49
C GLY A 82 -12.94 -2.04 10.08
N VAL A 83 -12.61 -3.13 9.39
CA VAL A 83 -11.23 -3.39 8.93
C VAL A 83 -10.87 -2.41 7.80
N GLY A 84 -11.84 -2.07 6.96
CA GLY A 84 -11.71 -1.00 5.96
C GLY A 84 -11.35 0.34 6.59
N ASP A 85 -12.07 0.74 7.63
CA ASP A 85 -11.84 2.00 8.34
C ASP A 85 -10.47 2.06 9.01
N LEU A 86 -10.04 0.95 9.62
CA LEU A 86 -8.71 0.86 10.22
C LEU A 86 -7.60 0.98 9.17
N MET A 87 -7.81 0.43 7.96
CA MET A 87 -6.87 0.56 6.86
C MET A 87 -6.75 2.03 6.40
N LEU A 88 -7.88 2.72 6.25
CA LEU A 88 -7.93 4.16 5.94
C LEU A 88 -7.21 4.99 7.00
N GLN A 89 -7.53 4.78 8.28
CA GLN A 89 -6.90 5.52 9.38
C GLN A 89 -5.38 5.33 9.39
N GLN A 90 -4.91 4.11 9.15
CA GLN A 90 -3.49 3.82 9.07
C GLN A 90 -2.84 4.51 7.85
N TYR A 91 -3.54 4.55 6.72
CA TYR A 91 -3.08 5.25 5.52
C TYR A 91 -2.97 6.77 5.73
N GLU A 92 -3.99 7.40 6.32
CA GLU A 92 -3.97 8.83 6.68
C GLU A 92 -2.82 9.15 7.65
N LYS A 93 -2.62 8.29 8.65
CA LYS A 93 -1.51 8.41 9.61
C LYS A 93 -0.15 8.33 8.91
N HIS A 94 0.02 7.42 7.95
CA HIS A 94 1.26 7.33 7.17
C HIS A 94 1.50 8.54 6.25
N GLN A 95 0.46 9.08 5.60
CA GLN A 95 0.59 10.30 4.79
C GLN A 95 1.03 11.50 5.63
N SER A 96 0.46 11.66 6.83
CA SER A 96 0.81 12.76 7.73
C SER A 96 2.29 12.71 8.18
N ASN A 97 2.84 11.51 8.41
CA ASN A 97 4.25 11.32 8.76
C ASN A 97 5.20 11.58 7.58
N SER A 98 4.81 11.34 6.34
CA SER A 98 5.66 11.61 5.16
C SER A 98 5.84 13.10 4.84
N HIS A 99 4.91 13.97 5.26
CA HIS A 99 5.02 15.42 5.04
C HIS A 99 5.89 16.15 6.07
N ALA A 100 6.19 15.52 7.22
CA ALA A 100 7.02 16.12 8.26
C ALA A 100 8.53 16.19 7.92
N PHE A 101 8.98 15.53 6.84
CA PHE A 101 10.40 15.48 6.47
C PHE A 101 10.83 16.56 5.45
N THR A 102 9.89 17.29 4.81
CA THR A 102 10.23 18.26 3.75
C THR A 102 10.11 19.73 4.18
N SER A 103 9.58 20.03 5.37
CA SER A 103 9.40 21.41 5.84
C SER A 103 10.43 21.90 6.87
N ALA A 104 11.42 21.08 7.25
CA ALA A 104 12.55 21.55 8.05
C ALA A 104 13.60 22.16 7.10
N GLY A 105 13.60 23.50 7.03
CA GLY A 105 14.36 24.30 6.08
C GLY A 105 15.82 23.89 5.89
N LEU A 106 16.25 23.93 4.63
CA LEU A 106 17.67 23.97 4.27
C LEU A 106 18.32 25.14 5.02
N PRO A 107 19.42 24.94 5.77
CA PRO A 107 20.31 26.04 6.08
C PRO A 107 20.90 26.52 4.76
N GLU A 108 20.53 27.74 4.38
CA GLU A 108 21.16 28.55 3.37
C GLU A 108 22.67 28.62 3.66
N GLN A 109 23.44 27.77 2.99
CA GLN A 109 24.89 27.91 2.96
C GLN A 109 25.20 29.06 2.00
N THR A 110 25.32 30.26 2.57
CA THR A 110 26.04 31.39 1.97
C THR A 110 27.44 30.91 1.61
N GLN A 111 27.62 30.52 0.35
CA GLN A 111 28.89 30.12 -0.19
C GLN A 111 29.63 31.41 -0.59
N ASP A 112 30.29 32.00 0.41
CA ASP A 112 31.26 33.08 0.24
C ASP A 112 32.46 32.52 -0.51
N GLN A 113 32.63 32.95 -1.76
CA GLN A 113 33.59 32.43 -2.71
C GLN A 113 34.67 33.49 -2.93
N PRO A 114 35.94 33.26 -2.51
CA PRO A 114 37.06 33.97 -3.08
C PRO A 114 37.72 33.12 -4.15
N SER A 115 37.66 33.64 -5.37
CA SER A 115 38.34 33.19 -6.57
C SER A 115 39.85 33.42 -6.53
N GLY A 116 40.59 32.53 -7.19
CA GLY A 116 41.96 32.74 -7.67
C GLY A 116 42.98 31.81 -7.00
N ASP A 117 44.02 31.30 -7.64
CA ASP A 117 44.46 31.26 -9.03
C ASP A 117 45.57 30.18 -9.06
N GLN A 118 45.96 29.77 -10.26
CA GLN A 118 46.77 28.62 -10.62
C GLN A 118 48.21 28.60 -10.05
N ALA A 119 48.78 27.39 -9.86
CA ALA A 119 50.01 26.91 -10.52
C ALA A 119 50.71 25.74 -9.78
N SER A 120 50.95 24.63 -10.50
CA SER A 120 52.09 23.72 -10.29
C SER A 120 53.39 24.42 -10.73
N PRO A 121 54.62 24.11 -10.23
CA PRO A 121 55.27 22.81 -10.43
C PRO A 121 56.34 22.32 -9.39
N SER A 122 56.70 21.04 -9.48
CA SER A 122 58.02 20.39 -9.26
C SER A 122 58.95 20.80 -8.10
N ARG A 123 59.32 19.83 -7.22
CA ARG A 123 60.71 19.35 -7.04
C ARG A 123 60.87 18.20 -6.02
N VAL A 124 61.70 17.25 -6.44
CA VAL A 124 62.43 16.18 -5.74
C VAL A 124 63.10 16.64 -4.43
N THR A 125 63.14 15.79 -3.36
CA THR A 125 64.32 15.53 -2.48
C THR A 125 63.98 14.76 -1.17
N THR A 126 64.58 13.57 -1.05
CA THR A 126 65.28 12.95 0.12
C THR A 126 64.59 12.60 1.45
N ARG A 127 64.64 11.28 1.76
CA ARG A 127 65.13 10.51 2.95
C ARG A 127 64.18 9.29 3.10
N VAL A 128 64.61 8.03 3.12
CA VAL A 128 65.67 7.33 3.88
C VAL A 128 66.13 6.11 3.07
#